data_AF-A0A950MCI0-F1
#
_entry.id   AF-A0A950MCI0-F1
#
_cell.length_a   1.000
_cell.length_b   1.000
_cell.length_c   1.000
_cell.angle_alpha   90.00
_cell.angle_beta   90.00
_cell.angle_gamma   90.00
#
_symmetry.space_group_name_H-M   'P 1'
#
loop_
_entity.id
_entity.type
_entity.pdbx_description
1 polymer ?
#
loop_
_entity_poly.entity_id
_entity_poly.type
_entity_poly.pdbx_seq_one_letter_code
_entity_poly.pdbx_strand_id
1 'polypeptide(L)'
;ELVAQFGAEVAAIVMEVTDDKALPKAERKQLQVEHAAHASAAAKHVKLADKICNLRDIAGSPPAGWSLERKQEYFDWAKRVIDALRGVNPKLEAIFDAAYAARP
;
A
#
# COMPACT_ATOMS: atom_id res chain seq x y z
N GLU A 1 -0.35 11.60 -21.17
CA GLU A 1 0.62 12.43 -20.43
C GLU A 1 1.83 11.62 -19.93
N LEU A 2 1.65 10.65 -19.01
CA LEU A 2 2.77 9.91 -18.40
C LEU A 2 3.71 9.23 -19.39
N VAL A 3 3.17 8.54 -20.40
CA VAL A 3 4.00 7.88 -21.44
C VAL A 3 4.88 8.90 -22.17
N ALA A 4 4.37 10.09 -22.45
CA ALA A 4 5.09 11.13 -23.18
C ALA A 4 6.21 11.77 -22.33
N GLN A 5 6.02 11.87 -21.01
CA GLN A 5 6.98 12.53 -20.11
C GLN A 5 8.00 11.55 -19.49
N PHE A 6 7.59 10.31 -19.21
CA PHE A 6 8.37 9.36 -18.42
C PHE A 6 8.56 7.98 -19.09
N GLY A 7 7.98 7.79 -20.28
CA GLY A 7 8.06 6.53 -21.01
C GLY A 7 7.03 5.49 -20.57
N ALA A 8 6.94 4.40 -21.35
CA ALA A 8 5.93 3.37 -21.17
C ALA A 8 6.10 2.54 -19.89
N GLU A 9 7.35 2.28 -19.48
CA GLU A 9 7.65 1.48 -18.28
C GLU A 9 7.15 2.16 -17.00
N VAL A 10 7.49 3.44 -16.80
CA VAL A 10 7.01 4.23 -15.65
C VAL A 10 5.49 4.34 -15.67
N ALA A 11 4.90 4.62 -16.84
CA ALA A 11 3.46 4.72 -16.97
C ALA A 11 2.76 3.40 -16.58
N ALA A 12 3.31 2.25 -16.98
CA ALA A 12 2.75 0.94 -16.62
C ALA A 12 2.77 0.71 -15.11
N ILE A 13 3.90 0.97 -14.45
CA ILE A 13 4.01 0.83 -12.98
C ILE A 13 3.00 1.76 -12.28
N VAL A 14 2.88 3.01 -12.74
CA VAL A 14 1.92 3.98 -12.18
C VAL A 14 0.48 3.47 -12.35
N MET A 15 0.13 2.87 -13.48
CA MET A 15 -1.20 2.28 -13.69
C MET A 15 -1.47 1.12 -12.71
N GLU A 16 -0.50 0.24 -12.45
CA GLU A 16 -0.66 -0.88 -11.50
C GLU A 16 -0.86 -0.46 -10.04
N VAL A 17 -0.38 0.74 -9.68
CA VAL A 17 -0.50 1.29 -8.32
C VAL A 17 -1.62 2.32 -8.18
N THR A 18 -2.36 2.60 -9.25
CA THR A 18 -3.47 3.55 -9.23
C THR A 18 -4.79 2.83 -8.96
N ASP A 19 -5.48 3.21 -7.88
CA ASP A 19 -6.85 2.75 -7.62
C ASP A 19 -7.84 3.42 -8.57
N ASP A 20 -8.87 2.69 -9.01
CA ASP A 20 -10.03 3.28 -9.67
C ASP A 20 -10.88 4.09 -8.67
N LYS A 21 -10.86 5.41 -8.81
CA LYS A 21 -11.58 6.34 -7.93
C LYS A 21 -13.08 6.42 -8.22
N ALA A 22 -13.59 5.79 -9.28
CA ALA A 22 -15.02 5.64 -9.52
C ALA A 22 -15.67 4.67 -8.51
N LEU A 23 -14.88 3.78 -7.90
CA LEU A 23 -15.37 2.77 -6.96
C LEU A 23 -15.45 3.28 -5.51
N PRO A 24 -16.42 2.79 -4.71
CA PRO A 24 -16.49 3.04 -3.28
C PRO A 24 -15.20 2.65 -2.56
N LYS A 25 -14.87 3.39 -1.49
CA LYS A 25 -13.63 3.19 -0.71
C LYS A 25 -13.44 1.76 -0.22
N ALA A 26 -14.52 1.09 0.19
CA ALA A 26 -14.47 -0.30 0.65
C ALA A 26 -14.07 -1.26 -0.48
N GLU A 27 -14.63 -1.06 -1.67
CA GLU A 27 -14.32 -1.86 -2.86
C GLU A 27 -12.88 -1.63 -3.31
N ARG A 28 -12.41 -0.38 -3.34
CA ARG A 28 -10.99 -0.07 -3.61
C ARG A 28 -10.04 -0.77 -2.64
N LYS A 29 -10.37 -0.77 -1.35
CA LYS A 29 -9.58 -1.46 -0.32
C LYS A 29 -9.53 -2.98 -0.55
N GLN A 30 -10.63 -3.58 -0.96
CA GLN A 30 -10.73 -5.01 -1.25
C GLN A 30 -9.91 -5.37 -2.50
N LEU A 31 -10.04 -4.60 -3.58
CA LEU A 31 -9.27 -4.79 -4.81
C LEU A 31 -7.76 -4.67 -4.58
N GLN A 32 -7.30 -3.81 -3.66
CA GLN A 32 -5.88 -3.76 -3.31
C GLN A 32 -5.36 -5.08 -2.72
N VAL A 33 -6.18 -5.82 -1.97
CA VAL A 33 -5.80 -7.14 -1.42
C VAL A 33 -5.79 -8.18 -2.54
N GLU A 34 -6.80 -8.18 -3.39
CA GLU A 34 -6.94 -9.15 -4.49
C GLU A 34 -5.86 -8.99 -5.56
N HIS A 35 -5.57 -7.76 -5.97
CA HIS A 35 -4.59 -7.48 -7.02
C HIS A 35 -3.14 -7.51 -6.54
N ALA A 36 -2.89 -7.45 -5.22
CA ALA A 36 -1.54 -7.40 -4.66
C ALA A 36 -0.67 -8.58 -5.12
N ALA A 37 -1.20 -9.79 -5.16
CA ALA A 37 -0.47 -10.99 -5.59
C ALA A 37 -0.05 -10.94 -7.06
N HIS A 38 -0.88 -10.31 -7.90
CA HIS A 38 -0.75 -10.27 -9.36
C HIS A 38 0.07 -9.08 -9.88
N ALA A 39 0.37 -8.10 -9.03
CA ALA A 39 1.17 -6.94 -9.40
C ALA A 39 2.60 -7.34 -9.82
N SER A 40 3.17 -6.57 -10.74
CA SER A 40 4.57 -6.71 -11.15
C SER A 40 5.52 -6.52 -9.97
N ALA A 41 6.74 -7.06 -10.06
CA ALA A 41 7.74 -6.89 -9.02
C ALA A 41 8.00 -5.40 -8.72
N ALA A 42 8.07 -4.55 -9.74
CA ALA A 42 8.25 -3.11 -9.58
C ALA A 42 7.06 -2.47 -8.83
N ALA A 43 5.82 -2.78 -9.23
CA ALA A 43 4.63 -2.27 -8.55
C ALA A 43 4.52 -2.76 -7.09
N LYS A 44 4.93 -4.00 -6.80
CA LYS A 44 4.99 -4.53 -5.43
C LYS A 44 5.98 -3.76 -4.54
N HIS A 45 7.15 -3.35 -5.08
CA HIS A 45 8.08 -2.49 -4.34
C HIS A 45 7.45 -1.14 -3.98
N VAL A 46 6.75 -0.50 -4.92
CA VAL A 46 6.06 0.77 -4.68
C VAL A 46 4.95 0.60 -3.62
N LYS A 47 4.13 -0.46 -3.73
CA LYS A 47 3.08 -0.76 -2.74
C LYS A 47 3.65 -1.02 -1.34
N LEU A 48 4.78 -1.73 -1.23
CA LEU A 48 5.49 -1.92 0.04
C LEU A 48 5.93 -0.58 0.64
N ALA A 49 6.64 0.22 -0.14
CA ALA A 49 7.15 1.53 0.29
C ALA A 49 6.01 2.47 0.73
N ASP A 50 4.92 2.52 -0.04
CA ASP A 50 3.70 3.26 0.30
C ASP A 50 3.14 2.83 1.65
N LYS A 51 2.94 1.52 1.88
CA LYS A 51 2.38 1.04 3.14
C LYS A 51 3.30 1.27 4.33
N ILE A 52 4.61 1.11 4.17
CA ILE A 52 5.60 1.45 5.21
C ILE A 52 5.48 2.91 5.63
N CYS A 53 5.45 3.84 4.66
CA CYS A 53 5.34 5.27 4.93
C CYS A 53 4.03 5.56 5.68
N ASN A 54 2.92 5.05 5.16
CA ASN A 54 1.60 5.28 5.73
C ASN A 54 1.48 4.75 7.18
N LEU A 55 2.04 3.56 7.49
CA LEU A 55 2.00 3.03 8.86
C LEU A 55 2.81 3.89 9.82
N ARG A 56 4.00 4.34 9.40
CA ARG A 56 4.83 5.26 10.21
C ARG A 56 4.12 6.58 10.46
N ASP A 57 3.48 7.14 9.45
CA ASP A 57 2.73 8.39 9.58
C ASP A 57 1.53 8.22 10.51
N ILE A 58 0.77 7.13 10.39
CA ILE A 58 -0.37 6.90 11.29
C ILE A 58 0.08 6.66 12.74
N ALA A 59 1.23 6.02 12.96
CA ALA A 59 1.78 5.83 14.30
C ALA A 59 2.31 7.13 14.92
N GLY A 60 3.03 7.95 14.15
CA GLY A 60 3.70 9.15 14.66
C GLY A 60 2.89 10.44 14.57
N SER A 61 2.10 10.60 13.51
CA SER A 61 1.31 11.80 13.22
C SER A 61 -0.01 11.43 12.50
N PRO A 62 -0.93 10.75 13.20
CA PRO A 62 -2.17 10.29 12.58
C PRO A 62 -3.03 11.45 12.07
N PRO A 63 -3.82 11.24 11.00
CA PRO A 63 -4.72 12.28 10.54
C PRO A 63 -5.70 12.72 11.63
N ALA A 64 -5.98 14.03 11.66
CA ALA A 64 -6.88 14.62 12.64
C ALA A 64 -8.26 13.94 12.63
N GLY A 65 -8.80 13.67 13.82
CA GLY A 65 -10.11 13.05 14.00
C GLY A 65 -10.17 11.54 13.74
N TRP A 66 -9.05 10.86 13.49
CA TRP A 66 -9.05 9.39 13.44
C TRP A 66 -9.18 8.80 14.85
N SER A 67 -10.24 8.01 15.04
CA SER A 67 -10.39 7.14 16.22
C SER A 67 -9.29 6.09 16.29
N LEU A 68 -9.08 5.52 17.48
CA LEU A 68 -8.16 4.40 17.67
C LEU A 68 -8.51 3.22 16.75
N GLU A 69 -9.78 2.86 16.73
CA GLU A 69 -10.34 1.80 15.87
C GLU A 69 -10.00 2.03 14.40
N ARG A 70 -10.20 3.25 13.88
CA ARG A 70 -9.90 3.55 12.48
C ARG A 70 -8.41 3.42 12.14
N LYS A 71 -7.51 3.73 13.09
CA LYS A 71 -6.06 3.52 12.91
C LYS A 71 -5.76 2.02 12.86
N GLN A 72 -6.30 1.26 13.80
CA GLN A 72 -6.17 -0.18 13.88
C GLN A 72 -6.67 -0.89 12.61
N GLU A 73 -7.86 -0.53 12.13
CA GLU A 73 -8.41 -1.03 10.86
C GLU A 73 -7.50 -0.73 9.65
N TYR A 74 -6.82 0.43 9.65
CA TYR A 74 -5.87 0.74 8.59
C TYR A 74 -4.64 -0.16 8.66
N PHE A 75 -4.09 -0.39 9.85
CA PHE A 75 -2.99 -1.32 10.05
C PHE A 75 -3.36 -2.73 9.60
N ASP A 76 -4.51 -3.23 10.01
CA ASP A 76 -4.98 -4.57 9.66
C ASP A 76 -5.21 -4.71 8.15
N TRP A 77 -5.80 -3.69 7.53
CA TRP A 77 -5.95 -3.64 6.07
C TRP A 77 -4.61 -3.61 5.34
N ALA A 78 -3.66 -2.77 5.79
CA ALA A 78 -2.32 -2.69 5.20
C ALA A 78 -1.61 -4.05 5.29
N LYS A 79 -1.72 -4.75 6.42
CA LYS A 79 -1.17 -6.10 6.60
C LYS A 79 -1.78 -7.09 5.60
N ARG A 80 -3.10 -7.09 5.41
CA ARG A 80 -3.75 -7.96 4.41
C ARG A 80 -3.21 -7.74 2.99
N VAL A 81 -2.96 -6.48 2.61
CA VAL A 81 -2.36 -6.14 1.30
C VAL A 81 -0.93 -6.66 1.21
N ILE A 82 -0.10 -6.43 2.24
CA ILE A 82 1.31 -6.83 2.22
C ILE A 82 1.49 -8.35 2.26
N ASP A 83 0.70 -9.06 3.07
CA ASP A 83 0.73 -10.52 3.14
C ASP A 83 0.43 -11.17 1.78
N ALA A 84 -0.40 -10.53 0.95
CA ALA A 84 -0.72 -11.00 -0.40
C ALA A 84 0.40 -10.77 -1.44
N LEU A 85 1.43 -9.96 -1.15
CA LEU A 85 2.50 -9.62 -2.10
C LEU A 85 3.92 -10.00 -1.65
N ARG A 86 4.08 -10.65 -0.49
CA ARG A 86 5.40 -11.04 0.05
C ARG A 86 6.21 -11.93 -0.90
N GLY A 87 7.51 -12.01 -0.62
CA GLY A 87 8.46 -12.79 -1.42
C GLY A 87 9.10 -11.98 -2.54
N VAL A 88 8.99 -10.64 -2.49
CA VAL A 88 9.55 -9.73 -3.51
C VAL A 88 10.78 -8.99 -3.00
N ASN A 89 10.79 -8.61 -1.71
CA ASN A 89 11.87 -7.83 -1.13
C ASN A 89 11.95 -8.05 0.38
N PRO A 90 12.75 -9.02 0.85
CA PRO A 90 12.85 -9.36 2.27
C PRO A 90 13.21 -8.17 3.17
N LYS A 91 13.99 -7.21 2.66
CA LYS A 91 14.39 -6.02 3.41
C LYS A 91 13.21 -5.08 3.63
N LEU A 92 12.44 -4.77 2.57
CA LEU A 92 11.24 -3.94 2.71
C LEU A 92 10.15 -4.65 3.53
N GLU A 93 10.00 -5.96 3.37
CA GLU A 93 9.07 -6.76 4.16
C GLU A 93 9.40 -6.69 5.66
N ALA A 94 10.67 -6.85 6.04
CA ALA A 94 11.09 -6.69 7.44
C ALA A 94 10.87 -5.26 7.97
N ILE A 95 11.09 -4.23 7.13
CA ILE A 95 10.81 -2.84 7.50
C ILE A 95 9.29 -2.63 7.70
N PHE A 96 8.46 -3.24 6.86
CA PHE A 96 7.01 -3.22 7.03
C PHE A 96 6.61 -3.90 8.34
N ASP A 97 7.17 -5.06 8.65
CA ASP A 97 6.89 -5.78 9.91
C ASP A 97 7.26 -4.94 11.13
N ALA A 98 8.39 -4.25 11.10
CA ALA A 98 8.78 -3.31 12.15
C ALA A 98 7.83 -2.11 12.26
N ALA A 99 7.36 -1.55 11.13
CA ALA A 99 6.37 -0.47 11.15
C ALA A 99 5.01 -0.95 11.66
N TYR A 100 4.58 -2.15 11.29
CA TYR A 100 3.34 -2.76 11.73
C TYR A 100 3.34 -3.07 13.24
N ALA A 101 4.49 -3.39 13.83
CA ALA A 101 4.63 -3.59 15.27
C ALA A 101 4.26 -2.34 16.11
N ALA A 102 4.23 -1.16 15.49
CA ALA A 102 3.76 0.09 16.10
C ALA A 102 2.23 0.28 16.00
N ARG A 103 1.47 -0.77 15.65
CA ARG A 103 0.00 -0.75 15.61
C ARG A 103 -0.55 -0.23 16.96
N PRO A 104 -1.31 0.88 16.96
CA PRO A 104 -1.88 1.45 18.18
C PRO A 104 -3.01 0.59 18.75
#